data_AF-A0A4Y2SLN1-F1
#
_entry.id   AF-A0A4Y2SLN1-F1
#
_cell.length_a   1.000
_cell.length_b   1.000
_cell.length_c   1.000
_cell.angle_alpha   90.00
_cell.angle_beta   90.00
_cell.angle_gamma   90.00
#
_symmetry.space_group_name_H-M   'P 1'
#
loop_
_entity.id
_entity.type
_entity.pdbx_description
1 polymer ?
#
loop_
_entity_poly.entity_id
_entity_poly.type
_entity_poly.pdbx_seq_one_letter_code
_entity_poly.pdbx_strand_id
1 'polypeptide(L)'
;MKTHTVIAYIPFQHSPAKSPDVSPMDYCAFGLLKRALSKRKPTTIDGLWKVVEEEWKSMPLEILRKALPSWKSRCRLIVQKKGCHIEHLKQ
;
A
#
# COMPACT_ATOMS: atom_id res chain seq x y z
N MET A 1 1.99 21.16 20.17
CA MET A 1 0.82 20.46 19.58
C MET A 1 1.21 18.99 19.38
N LYS A 2 0.65 18.04 20.15
CA LYS A 2 1.07 16.63 20.07
C LYS A 2 0.39 15.98 18.86
N THR A 3 1.16 15.68 17.83
CA THR A 3 0.69 14.99 16.61
C THR A 3 0.30 13.55 16.95
N HIS A 4 -0.99 13.29 17.13
CA HIS A 4 -1.56 11.94 17.30
C HIS A 4 -1.54 11.16 15.96
N THR A 5 -0.36 10.98 15.38
CA THR A 5 -0.18 10.33 14.06
C THR A 5 0.46 8.95 14.17
N VAL A 6 0.36 8.29 15.32
CA VAL A 6 0.87 6.93 15.45
C VAL A 6 -0.27 5.95 15.15
N ILE A 7 -0.11 5.16 14.09
CA ILE A 7 -0.88 3.94 13.91
C ILE A 7 -0.41 3.01 15.02
N ALA A 8 -1.31 2.67 15.95
CA ALA A 8 -1.04 1.63 16.93
C ALA A 8 -0.81 0.30 16.18
N TYR A 9 0.10 -0.52 16.67
CA TYR A 9 0.26 -1.89 16.18
C TYR A 9 -1.10 -2.60 16.12
N ILE A 10 -1.43 -3.17 14.97
CA ILE A 10 -2.68 -3.90 14.74
C ILE A 10 -2.34 -5.40 14.80
N PRO A 11 -2.87 -6.14 15.80
CA PRO A 11 -2.71 -7.59 15.84
C PRO A 11 -3.23 -8.24 14.56
N PHE A 12 -2.53 -9.27 14.08
CA PHE A 12 -2.90 -9.99 12.86
C PHE A 12 -4.37 -10.45 12.84
N GLN A 13 -4.89 -10.92 13.99
CA GLN A 13 -6.27 -11.36 14.17
C GLN A 13 -7.33 -10.27 13.91
N HIS A 14 -6.95 -8.98 13.97
CA HIS A 14 -7.84 -7.85 13.66
C HIS A 14 -7.72 -7.41 12.19
N SER A 15 -6.79 -7.99 11.42
CA SER A 15 -6.69 -7.74 9.99
C SER A 15 -7.79 -8.51 9.27
N PRO A 16 -8.69 -7.84 8.54
CA PRO A 16 -9.75 -8.52 7.81
C PRO A 16 -9.14 -9.38 6.69
N ALA A 17 -9.64 -10.60 6.56
CA ALA A 17 -9.24 -11.50 5.48
C ALA A 17 -9.58 -10.90 4.11
N LYS A 18 -8.80 -11.27 3.08
CA LYS A 18 -9.01 -10.86 1.68
C LYS A 18 -9.17 -9.33 1.48
N SER A 19 -8.51 -8.52 2.31
CA SER A 19 -8.69 -7.07 2.30
C SER A 19 -7.42 -6.32 1.90
N PRO A 20 -6.98 -6.41 0.63
CA PRO A 20 -5.81 -5.65 0.15
C PRO A 20 -5.99 -4.13 0.33
N ASP A 21 -7.25 -3.67 0.31
CA ASP A 21 -7.67 -2.29 0.56
C ASP A 21 -7.19 -1.70 1.90
N VAL A 22 -6.90 -2.54 2.90
CA VAL A 22 -6.40 -2.11 4.23
C VAL A 22 -4.93 -2.46 4.48
N SER A 23 -4.22 -2.99 3.49
CA SER A 23 -2.79 -3.31 3.59
C SER A 23 -1.96 -2.22 2.90
N PRO A 24 -1.18 -1.40 3.64
CA PRO A 24 -0.35 -0.36 3.03
C PRO A 24 0.65 -0.87 2.00
N MET A 25 1.10 -2.12 2.14
CA MET A 25 1.94 -2.76 1.14
C MET A 25 1.16 -2.99 -0.16
N ASP A 26 -0.07 -3.50 -0.08
CA ASP A 26 -0.87 -3.83 -1.26
C ASP A 26 -1.41 -2.59 -1.98
N TYR A 27 -2.06 -1.67 -1.25
CA TYR A 27 -2.68 -0.50 -1.88
C TYR A 27 -1.69 0.61 -2.28
N CYS A 28 -0.42 0.52 -1.86
CA CYS A 28 0.59 1.54 -2.17
C CYS A 28 1.89 0.93 -2.70
N ALA A 29 2.73 0.35 -1.83
CA ALA A 29 4.11 0.03 -2.17
C ALA A 29 4.23 -0.96 -3.35
N PHE A 30 3.46 -2.06 -3.31
CA PHE A 30 3.44 -3.04 -4.40
C PHE A 30 2.83 -2.50 -5.68
N GLY A 31 1.89 -1.54 -5.61
CA GLY A 31 1.39 -0.84 -6.80
C GLY A 31 2.50 -0.08 -7.52
N LEU A 32 3.38 0.59 -6.78
CA LEU A 32 4.53 1.32 -7.34
C LEU A 32 5.56 0.36 -7.96
N LEU A 33 5.91 -0.71 -7.24
CA LEU A 33 6.85 -1.71 -7.75
C LEU A 33 6.32 -2.40 -9.01
N LYS A 34 5.03 -2.81 -9.03
CA LYS A 34 4.39 -3.39 -10.24
C LYS A 34 4.43 -2.42 -11.43
N ARG A 35 4.26 -1.12 -11.20
CA ARG A 35 4.36 -0.09 -12.25
C ARG A 35 5.78 0.05 -12.78
N ALA A 36 6.80 -0.05 -11.93
CA ALA A 36 8.20 -0.01 -12.38
C ALA A 36 8.55 -1.26 -13.21
N LEU A 37 8.09 -2.43 -12.75
CA LEU A 37 8.25 -3.70 -13.43
C LEU A 37 7.56 -3.72 -14.81
N SER A 38 6.33 -3.20 -14.91
CA SER A 38 5.61 -3.14 -16.18
C SER A 38 6.27 -2.23 -17.22
N LYS A 39 6.97 -1.18 -16.76
CA LYS A 39 7.74 -0.27 -17.62
C LYS A 39 9.07 -0.87 -18.06
N ARG A 40 9.83 -1.47 -17.13
CA ARG A 40 11.20 -1.94 -17.37
C ARG A 40 11.27 -3.35 -17.95
N LYS A 41 10.22 -4.15 -17.77
CA LYS A 41 10.03 -5.49 -18.36
C LYS A 41 11.28 -6.39 -18.25
N PRO A 42 11.82 -6.62 -17.03
CA PRO A 42 12.94 -7.54 -16.86
C PRO A 42 12.56 -8.95 -17.32
N THR A 43 13.47 -9.64 -18.00
CA THR A 43 13.25 -10.98 -18.56
C THR A 43 13.98 -12.09 -17.80
N THR A 44 14.77 -11.72 -16.78
CA THR A 44 15.51 -12.64 -15.91
C THR A 44 15.17 -12.38 -14.44
N ILE A 45 15.38 -13.39 -13.59
CA ILE A 45 15.18 -13.26 -12.14
C ILE A 45 16.12 -12.20 -11.56
N ASP A 46 17.38 -12.16 -12.00
CA ASP A 46 18.34 -11.16 -11.54
C ASP A 46 17.95 -9.75 -11.99
N GLY A 47 17.46 -9.61 -13.23
CA GLY A 47 16.92 -8.36 -13.74
C GLY A 47 15.69 -7.90 -12.95
N LEU A 48 14.82 -8.83 -12.56
CA LEU A 48 13.65 -8.57 -11.72
C LEU A 48 14.08 -8.01 -10.35
N TRP A 49 15.00 -8.70 -9.67
CA TRP A 49 15.54 -8.25 -8.39
C TRP A 49 16.18 -6.88 -8.47
N LYS A 50 17.02 -6.66 -9.48
CA LYS A 50 17.66 -5.37 -9.73
C LYS A 50 16.64 -4.24 -9.87
N VAL A 51 15.58 -4.45 -10.65
CA VAL A 51 14.54 -3.43 -10.83
C VAL A 51 13.81 -3.14 -9.52
N VAL A 52 13.43 -4.19 -8.78
CA VAL A 52 12.72 -4.04 -7.50
C VAL A 52 13.58 -3.27 -6.50
N GLU A 53 14.87 -3.60 -6.38
CA GLU A 53 15.78 -2.95 -5.44
C GLU A 53 16.01 -1.47 -5.79
N GLU A 54 16.23 -1.16 -7.07
CA GLU A 54 16.41 0.21 -7.55
C GLU A 54 15.15 1.06 -7.33
N GLU A 55 13.96 0.53 -7.65
CA GLU A 55 12.69 1.23 -7.42
C GLU A 55 12.41 1.40 -5.92
N TRP A 56 12.70 0.39 -5.10
CA TRP A 56 12.51 0.46 -3.66
C TRP A 56 13.38 1.54 -3.02
N LYS A 57 14.68 1.59 -3.38
CA LYS A 57 15.63 2.59 -2.87
C LYS A 57 15.32 4.01 -3.34
N SER A 58 14.74 4.16 -4.53
CA SER A 58 14.36 5.47 -5.07
C SER A 58 12.98 5.95 -4.62
N MET A 59 12.19 5.09 -3.96
CA MET A 59 10.85 5.44 -3.50
C MET A 59 10.91 6.56 -2.44
N PRO A 60 10.28 7.72 -2.70
CA PRO A 60 10.28 8.80 -1.71
C PRO A 60 9.54 8.39 -0.44
N LEU A 61 10.20 8.55 0.71
CA LEU A 61 9.60 8.26 2.03
C LEU A 61 8.29 9.02 2.24
N GLU A 62 8.13 10.19 1.61
CA GLU A 62 6.89 10.97 1.65
C GLU A 62 5.67 10.22 1.10
N ILE A 63 5.86 9.32 0.12
CA ILE A 63 4.76 8.49 -0.40
C ILE A 63 4.33 7.49 0.67
N LEU A 64 5.27 6.82 1.32
CA LEU A 64 5.00 5.87 2.39
C LEU A 64 4.39 6.56 3.61
N ARG A 65 4.87 7.75 3.97
CA ARG A 65 4.33 8.59 5.04
C ARG A 65 2.89 9.04 4.78
N LYS A 66 2.48 9.19 3.53
CA LYS A 66 1.09 9.48 3.14
C LYS A 66 0.21 8.23 3.12
N ALA A 67 0.77 7.08 2.75
CA ALA A 67 0.04 5.82 2.72
C ALA A 67 -0.45 5.43 4.12
N LEU A 68 0.45 5.41 5.11
CA LEU A 68 0.12 5.03 6.49
C LEU A 68 -1.14 5.73 7.06
N PRO A 69 -1.23 7.07 7.17
CA PRO A 69 -2.41 7.73 7.71
C PRO A 69 -3.68 7.52 6.87
N SER A 70 -3.55 7.20 5.57
CA SER A 70 -4.69 6.87 4.71
C SER A 70 -5.41 5.59 5.14
N TRP A 71 -4.74 4.69 5.86
CA TRP A 71 -5.32 3.44 6.38
C TRP A 71 -6.64 3.68 7.13
N LYS A 72 -6.66 4.64 8.06
CA LYS A 72 -7.88 4.95 8.85
C LYS A 72 -9.03 5.42 7.96
N SER A 73 -8.74 6.20 6.92
CA SER A 73 -9.75 6.69 5.99
C SER A 73 -10.30 5.56 5.10
N ARG A 74 -9.44 4.64 4.66
CA ARG A 74 -9.82 3.43 3.90
C ARG A 74 -10.73 2.52 4.73
N CYS A 75 -10.38 2.26 6.00
CA CYS A 75 -11.25 1.50 6.89
C CYS A 75 -12.64 2.13 7.04
N ARG A 76 -12.72 3.45 7.22
CA ARG A 76 -14.02 4.15 7.28
C ARG A 76 -14.81 4.00 5.99
N LEU A 77 -14.16 4.08 4.83
CA LEU A 77 -14.82 3.90 3.54
C LEU A 77 -15.36 2.48 3.37
N ILE A 78 -14.61 1.46 3.78
CA ILE A 78 -15.07 0.06 3.76
C ILE A 78 -16.32 -0.12 4.63
N VAL A 79 -16.34 0.47 5.82
CA VAL A 79 -17.53 0.46 6.71
C VAL A 79 -18.71 1.14 6.02
N GLN A 80 -18.52 2.30 5.40
CA GLN A 80 -19.58 2.99 4.64
C GLN A 80 -20.08 2.16 3.46
N LYS A 81 -19.21 1.35 2.85
CA LYS A 81 -19.54 0.41 1.77
C LYS A 81 -19.97 -0.96 2.27
N LYS A 82 -20.32 -1.09 3.56
CA LYS A 82 -20.82 -2.33 4.18
C LYS A 82 -19.89 -3.54 3.96
N GLY A 83 -18.58 -3.31 4.00
CA GLY A 83 -17.57 -4.35 3.83
C GLY A 83 -17.15 -4.64 2.38
N CYS A 84 -17.70 -3.93 1.39
CA CYS A 84 -17.27 -4.08 0.00
C CYS A 84 -15.88 -3.47 -0.27
N HIS A 85 -15.21 -3.99 -1.30
CA HIS A 85 -13.94 -3.47 -1.81
C HIS A 85 -14.04 -2.00 -2.26
N ILE A 86 -12.94 -1.26 -2.09
CA ILE A 86 -12.89 0.18 -2.38
C ILE A 86 -11.99 0.55 -3.57
N GLU A 87 -11.22 -0.38 -4.13
CA GLU A 87 -10.31 -0.13 -5.27
C GLU A 87 -11.00 0.40 -6.54
N HIS A 88 -12.30 0.12 -6.72
CA HIS A 88 -13.07 0.54 -7.90
C HIS A 88 -13.81 1.88 -7.73
N LEU A 89 -13.71 2.50 -6.57
CA LEU A 89 -14.31 3.81 -6.33
C LEU A 89 -13.36 4.87 -6.88
N LYS A 90 -13.59 5.31 -8.12
CA LYS A 90 -12.96 6.52 -8.64
C LYS A 90 -13.17 7.65 -7.62
N GLN A 91 -12.07 8.24 -7.16
CA GLN A 91 -12.10 9.51 -6.43
C GLN A 91 -12.50 10.64 -7.37
#